data_AF-A0A8C1L2A3-F1
#
_entry.id   AF-A0A8C1L2A3-F1
#
_cell.length_a   1.000
_cell.length_b   1.000
_cell.length_c   1.000
_cell.angle_alpha   90.00
_cell.angle_beta   90.00
_cell.angle_gamma   90.00
#
_symmetry.space_group_name_H-M   'P 1'
#
loop_
_entity.id
_entity.type
_entity.pdbx_description
1 polymer ?
#
loop_
_entity_poly.entity_id
_entity_poly.type
_entity_poly.pdbx_seq_one_letter_code
_entity_poly.pdbx_strand_id
1 'polypeptide(L)'
;MGNLMEQIKNRLLQESMLSSASSFKNYRGILNWCVVMLVLSNARLFLENLLRYGILVDPIQVVSLFLKDPYSWPAACLVIVSNVFILVALYTERRLAMGSISEKVGLLIYIFNLTIILCFPMVVVLKLPSITPVGGAFALGVYTILFLKLYSYKDVNRWCRERTQAKARSLSRSLSSVSNTMTSDDLRTYMYYFVFAPTLCYELNFPRSESIRMGFLLRRLFEMTYFISNVLSVVFQWMVPVIRSSMKPLQEMDYSRMTERLLRLAVPNHLIWLIFFYWFFHSSMNFVAELLRFGDREFYHDWWNSETITYFWQNWNIPVHKWCLRHFYKPLLRRGAGKLLSQSAVFFFSAFFHEYLVSVPLRMFRLWAFMGMMAQLPLAWFVARFLRGNYGNAAVWLSLIIGQPIAVLMYVHDYYVTHCEDDPTIAEAL
;
A
#
# COMPACT_ATOMS: atom_id res chain seq x y z
N MET A 1 48.13 -45.52 -8.47
CA MET A 1 46.88 -45.40 -9.26
C MET A 1 45.85 -44.49 -8.60
N GLY A 2 45.71 -44.48 -7.27
CA GLY A 2 44.81 -43.55 -6.54
C GLY A 2 45.08 -42.05 -6.77
N ASN A 3 46.35 -41.61 -6.68
CA ASN A 3 46.71 -40.19 -6.88
C ASN A 3 46.56 -39.69 -8.33
N LEU A 4 46.53 -40.59 -9.33
CA LEU A 4 46.34 -40.22 -10.73
C LEU A 4 44.85 -40.06 -11.07
N MET A 5 43.98 -40.88 -10.48
CA MET A 5 42.52 -40.76 -10.64
C MET A 5 41.96 -39.48 -10.02
N GLU A 6 42.55 -39.00 -8.93
CA GLU A 6 42.12 -37.75 -8.27
C GLU A 6 42.47 -36.52 -9.12
N GLN A 7 43.59 -36.56 -9.86
CA GLN A 7 43.98 -35.52 -10.83
C GLN A 7 43.14 -35.52 -12.12
N ILE A 8 42.41 -36.60 -12.42
CA ILE A 8 41.59 -36.75 -13.65
C ILE A 8 40.08 -36.51 -13.39
N LYS A 9 39.66 -36.42 -12.12
CA LYS A 9 38.24 -36.38 -11.75
C LYS A 9 37.59 -35.01 -12.01
N ASN A 10 37.14 -34.79 -13.24
CA ASN A 10 36.38 -33.59 -13.65
C ASN A 10 34.89 -33.60 -13.29
N ARG A 11 34.38 -34.68 -12.67
CA ARG A 11 32.96 -34.81 -12.31
C ARG A 11 32.81 -34.86 -10.79
N LEU A 12 32.15 -33.85 -10.26
CA LEU A 12 31.78 -33.75 -8.86
C LEU A 12 30.34 -34.24 -8.68
N LEU A 13 30.03 -34.80 -7.51
CA LEU A 13 28.66 -35.09 -7.12
C LEU A 13 27.98 -33.76 -6.82
N GLN A 14 27.20 -33.27 -7.78
CA GLN A 14 26.54 -31.97 -7.73
C GLN A 14 25.10 -32.13 -8.17
N GLU A 15 24.23 -31.34 -7.56
CA GLU A 15 22.83 -31.28 -7.95
C GLU A 15 22.64 -30.22 -9.04
N SER A 16 21.64 -30.43 -9.90
CA SER A 16 21.23 -29.39 -10.86
C SER A 16 20.77 -28.14 -10.12
N MET A 17 21.08 -26.96 -10.66
CA MET A 17 20.79 -25.67 -10.01
C MET A 17 19.30 -25.40 -9.76
N LEU A 18 18.41 -26.02 -10.56
CA LEU A 18 16.96 -25.89 -10.42
C LEU A 18 16.33 -26.99 -9.56
N SER A 19 17.11 -27.96 -9.11
CA SER A 19 16.62 -29.01 -8.21
C SER A 19 16.25 -28.41 -6.86
N SER A 20 15.19 -28.92 -6.24
CA SER A 20 14.73 -28.45 -4.92
C SER A 20 15.73 -28.66 -3.79
N ALA A 21 16.68 -29.58 -3.96
CA ALA A 21 17.75 -29.83 -3.00
C ALA A 21 18.96 -28.87 -3.19
N SER A 22 19.02 -28.15 -4.32
CA SER A 22 20.08 -27.20 -4.61
C SER A 22 19.97 -25.96 -3.74
N SER A 23 21.11 -25.43 -3.29
CA SER A 23 21.18 -24.19 -2.51
C SER A 23 21.20 -22.92 -3.37
N PHE A 24 21.05 -23.05 -4.69
CA PHE A 24 21.11 -21.94 -5.63
C PHE A 24 19.89 -21.00 -5.51
N LYS A 25 20.16 -19.71 -5.25
CA LYS A 25 19.12 -18.67 -5.03
C LYS A 25 19.22 -17.46 -5.96
N ASN A 26 20.22 -17.40 -6.86
CA ASN A 26 20.48 -16.22 -7.66
C ASN A 26 19.69 -16.24 -8.98
N TYR A 27 18.45 -15.73 -8.95
CA TYR A 27 17.56 -15.66 -10.11
C TYR A 27 17.46 -14.28 -10.74
N ARG A 28 18.43 -13.38 -10.49
CA ARG A 28 18.41 -11.99 -11.00
C ARG A 28 18.25 -11.92 -12.53
N GLY A 29 18.83 -12.88 -13.25
CA GLY A 29 18.69 -13.00 -14.70
C GLY A 29 17.26 -13.23 -15.18
N ILE A 30 16.46 -13.99 -14.42
CA ILE A 30 15.03 -14.23 -14.74
C ILE A 30 14.25 -12.93 -14.64
N LEU A 31 14.49 -12.13 -13.59
CA LEU A 31 13.86 -10.82 -13.46
C LEU A 31 14.21 -9.89 -14.63
N ASN A 32 15.48 -9.86 -15.03
CA ASN A 32 15.90 -9.07 -16.20
C ASN A 32 15.20 -9.55 -17.47
N TRP A 33 15.09 -10.87 -17.67
CA TRP A 33 14.38 -11.46 -18.80
C TRP A 33 12.88 -11.08 -18.80
N CYS A 34 12.21 -11.13 -17.65
CA CYS A 34 10.82 -10.66 -17.51
C CYS A 34 10.67 -9.20 -17.93
N VAL A 35 11.58 -8.32 -17.49
CA VAL A 35 11.57 -6.90 -17.89
C VAL A 35 11.76 -6.75 -19.40
N VAL A 36 12.72 -7.46 -19.99
CA VAL A 36 12.96 -7.42 -21.44
C VAL A 36 11.73 -7.89 -22.22
N MET A 37 11.13 -9.01 -21.82
CA MET A 37 9.93 -9.54 -22.48
C MET A 37 8.73 -8.58 -22.35
N LEU A 38 8.54 -7.98 -21.18
CA LEU A 38 7.47 -7.01 -20.95
C LEU A 38 7.67 -5.78 -21.85
N VAL A 39 8.90 -5.26 -21.92
CA VAL A 39 9.25 -4.12 -22.78
C VAL A 39 9.04 -4.48 -24.24
N LEU A 40 9.57 -5.60 -24.75
CA LEU A 40 9.45 -5.96 -26.16
C LEU A 40 8.00 -6.19 -26.59
N SER A 41 7.18 -6.83 -25.75
CA SER A 41 5.78 -7.10 -26.04
C SER A 41 4.90 -5.84 -26.04
N ASN A 42 5.22 -4.85 -25.19
CA ASN A 42 4.39 -3.65 -25.03
C ASN A 42 5.01 -2.37 -25.59
N ALA A 43 6.28 -2.39 -26.04
CA ALA A 43 6.99 -1.20 -26.51
C ALA A 43 6.28 -0.56 -27.70
N ARG A 44 5.82 -1.36 -28.66
CA ARG A 44 5.06 -0.85 -29.80
C ARG A 44 3.79 -0.14 -29.35
N LEU A 45 2.98 -0.78 -28.51
CA LEU A 45 1.72 -0.22 -28.01
C LEU A 45 1.95 1.05 -27.18
N PHE A 46 2.96 1.03 -26.31
CA PHE A 46 3.34 2.18 -25.49
C PHE A 46 3.81 3.36 -26.36
N LEU A 47 4.68 3.10 -27.35
CA LEU A 47 5.15 4.13 -28.27
C LEU A 47 4.02 4.66 -29.15
N GLU A 48 3.15 3.79 -29.66
CA GLU A 48 1.99 4.21 -30.46
C GLU A 48 1.05 5.09 -29.62
N ASN A 49 0.76 4.72 -28.37
CA ASN A 49 -0.05 5.56 -27.48
C ASN A 49 0.63 6.90 -27.23
N LEU A 50 1.94 6.91 -26.96
CA LEU A 50 2.69 8.13 -26.72
C LEU A 50 2.79 9.02 -27.95
N LEU A 51 2.91 8.45 -29.16
CA LEU A 51 3.01 9.20 -30.42
C LEU A 51 1.63 9.69 -30.91
N ARG A 52 0.60 8.86 -30.77
CA ARG A 52 -0.76 9.13 -31.28
C ARG A 52 -1.54 10.06 -30.37
N TYR A 53 -1.46 9.84 -29.07
CA TYR A 53 -2.16 10.65 -28.08
C TYR A 53 -1.25 11.74 -27.50
N GLY A 54 0.08 11.57 -27.51
CA GLY A 54 0.95 12.50 -26.81
C GLY A 54 0.74 12.45 -25.29
N ILE A 55 1.21 13.49 -24.60
CA ILE A 55 0.76 13.77 -23.24
C ILE A 55 -0.52 14.60 -23.38
N LEU A 56 -1.68 13.93 -23.46
CA LEU A 56 -3.01 14.57 -23.56
C LEU A 56 -3.39 15.39 -22.32
N VAL A 57 -2.65 15.22 -21.23
CA VAL A 57 -2.90 15.94 -19.98
C VAL A 57 -2.11 17.24 -20.04
N ASP A 58 -2.77 18.35 -20.34
CA ASP A 58 -2.21 19.68 -20.08
C ASP A 58 -2.33 19.99 -18.58
N PRO A 59 -1.21 19.97 -17.81
CA PRO A 59 -1.26 20.19 -16.38
C PRO A 59 -1.74 21.60 -16.02
N ILE A 60 -1.45 22.58 -16.88
CA ILE A 60 -1.85 23.98 -16.68
C ILE A 60 -3.36 24.11 -16.89
N GLN A 61 -3.91 23.45 -17.91
CA GLN A 61 -5.34 23.43 -18.16
C GLN A 61 -6.10 22.69 -17.05
N VAL A 62 -5.59 21.56 -16.55
CA VAL A 62 -6.21 20.84 -15.42
C VAL A 62 -6.26 21.71 -14.17
N VAL A 63 -5.16 22.41 -13.84
CA VAL A 63 -5.14 23.34 -12.70
C VAL A 63 -6.09 24.52 -12.93
N SER A 64 -6.14 25.09 -14.14
CA SER A 64 -7.06 26.17 -14.50
C SER A 64 -8.53 25.74 -14.39
N LEU A 65 -8.87 24.54 -14.88
CA LEU A 65 -10.21 23.96 -14.75
C LEU A 65 -10.60 23.74 -13.29
N PHE A 66 -9.67 23.23 -12.49
CA PHE A 66 -9.86 23.05 -11.05
C PHE A 66 -10.08 24.38 -10.32
N LEU A 67 -9.32 25.43 -10.65
CA LEU A 67 -9.48 26.76 -10.05
C LEU A 67 -10.76 27.45 -10.51
N LYS A 68 -11.25 27.16 -11.72
CA LYS A 68 -12.49 27.72 -12.27
C LYS A 68 -13.73 27.17 -11.56
N ASP A 69 -13.77 25.87 -11.29
CA ASP A 69 -14.84 25.24 -10.51
C ASP A 69 -14.30 24.12 -9.60
N PRO A 70 -13.81 24.46 -8.39
CA PRO A 70 -13.27 23.47 -7.46
C PRO A 70 -14.29 22.41 -7.04
N TYR A 71 -15.57 22.78 -6.94
CA TYR A 71 -16.63 21.88 -6.48
C TYR A 71 -16.94 20.76 -7.48
N SER A 72 -16.58 20.93 -8.75
CA SER A 72 -16.65 19.86 -9.75
C SER A 72 -15.63 18.74 -9.53
N TRP A 73 -14.56 18.97 -8.73
CA TRP A 73 -13.53 17.98 -8.40
C TRP A 73 -13.47 17.69 -6.88
N PRO A 74 -14.53 17.08 -6.31
CA PRO A 74 -14.66 16.90 -4.86
C PRO A 74 -13.52 16.08 -4.23
N ALA A 75 -12.93 15.13 -4.98
CA ALA A 75 -11.79 14.33 -4.50
C ALA A 75 -10.53 15.19 -4.27
N ALA A 76 -10.23 16.14 -5.16
CA ALA A 76 -9.09 17.04 -4.99
C ALA A 76 -9.34 18.02 -3.83
N CYS A 77 -10.57 18.54 -3.69
CA CYS A 77 -10.97 19.33 -2.53
C CYS A 77 -10.79 18.57 -1.22
N LEU A 78 -11.20 17.29 -1.17
CA LEU A 78 -10.97 16.44 0.01
C LEU A 78 -9.49 16.34 0.35
N VAL A 79 -8.61 16.14 -0.62
CA VAL A 79 -7.16 16.09 -0.37
C VAL A 79 -6.64 17.42 0.18
N ILE A 80 -7.12 18.56 -0.31
CA ILE A 80 -6.74 19.87 0.24
C ILE A 80 -7.24 20.02 1.68
N VAL A 81 -8.49 19.64 1.96
CA VAL A 81 -9.10 19.69 3.31
C VAL A 81 -8.33 18.81 4.31
N SER A 82 -7.63 17.77 3.85
CA SER A 82 -6.81 16.92 4.73
C SER A 82 -5.76 17.72 5.54
N ASN A 83 -5.34 18.88 5.05
CA ASN A 83 -4.43 19.79 5.75
C ASN A 83 -4.98 20.29 7.09
N VAL A 84 -6.30 20.43 7.22
CA VAL A 84 -6.92 20.85 8.48
C VAL A 84 -6.56 19.87 9.60
N PHE A 85 -6.61 18.56 9.34
CA PHE A 85 -6.29 17.53 10.32
C PHE A 85 -4.81 17.53 10.71
N ILE A 86 -3.92 17.84 9.76
CA ILE A 86 -2.47 18.01 10.00
C ILE A 86 -2.23 19.20 10.93
N LEU A 87 -2.85 20.34 10.62
CA LEU A 87 -2.70 21.56 11.41
C LEU A 87 -3.28 21.42 12.82
N VAL A 88 -4.42 20.73 12.98
CA VAL A 88 -5.01 20.41 14.29
C VAL A 88 -4.05 19.54 15.11
N ALA A 89 -3.46 18.51 14.52
CA ALA A 89 -2.48 17.65 15.22
C ALA A 89 -1.22 18.44 15.63
N LEU A 90 -0.68 19.27 14.72
CA LEU A 90 0.48 20.12 14.98
C LEU A 90 0.20 21.14 16.10
N TYR A 91 -0.96 21.81 16.06
CA TYR A 91 -1.38 22.76 17.09
C TYR A 91 -1.54 22.06 18.44
N THR A 92 -2.17 20.88 18.46
CA THR A 92 -2.36 20.08 19.68
C THR A 92 -1.02 19.72 20.32
N GLU A 93 -0.04 19.23 19.54
CA GLU A 93 1.30 18.95 20.07
C GLU A 93 1.99 20.20 20.59
N ARG A 94 1.88 21.33 19.89
CA ARG A 94 2.47 22.58 20.35
C ARG A 94 1.89 23.00 21.70
N ARG A 95 0.57 22.91 21.88
CA ARG A 95 -0.08 23.25 23.16
C ARG A 95 0.29 22.27 24.27
N LEU A 96 0.44 20.98 23.97
CA LEU A 96 0.93 19.97 24.92
C LEU A 96 2.38 20.22 25.33
N ALA A 97 3.25 20.53 24.37
CA ALA A 97 4.67 20.81 24.61
C ALA A 97 4.89 22.08 25.46
N MET A 98 4.07 23.11 25.27
CA MET A 98 4.08 24.33 26.10
C MET A 98 3.43 24.14 27.49
N GLY A 99 2.86 22.96 27.79
CA GLY A 99 2.14 22.71 29.03
C GLY A 99 0.83 23.48 29.16
N SER A 100 0.32 24.08 28.08
CA SER A 100 -0.92 24.87 28.12
C SER A 100 -2.18 24.01 28.22
N ILE A 101 -2.13 22.76 27.75
CA ILE A 101 -3.24 21.81 27.84
C ILE A 101 -2.77 20.53 28.53
N SER A 102 -3.66 19.89 29.29
CA SER A 102 -3.35 18.63 29.96
C SER A 102 -3.28 17.46 28.98
N GLU A 103 -2.53 16.40 29.32
CA GLU A 103 -2.42 15.19 28.49
C GLU A 103 -3.78 14.52 28.23
N LYS A 104 -4.72 14.61 29.18
CA LYS A 104 -6.09 14.08 29.00
C LYS A 104 -6.85 14.85 27.92
N VAL A 105 -6.77 16.18 27.96
CA VAL A 105 -7.42 17.05 26.94
C VAL A 105 -6.77 16.84 25.58
N GLY A 106 -5.44 16.78 25.51
CA GLY A 106 -4.73 16.49 24.27
C GLY A 106 -5.11 15.13 23.68
N LEU A 107 -5.23 14.08 24.51
CA LEU A 107 -5.68 12.77 24.08
C LEU A 107 -7.12 12.81 23.53
N LEU A 108 -8.03 13.53 24.16
CA LEU A 108 -9.40 13.68 23.67
C LEU A 108 -9.44 14.39 22.30
N ILE A 109 -8.67 15.48 22.13
CA ILE A 109 -8.55 16.18 20.84
C ILE A 109 -8.02 15.22 19.76
N TYR A 110 -7.01 14.42 20.08
CA TYR A 110 -6.48 13.42 19.15
C TYR A 110 -7.49 12.33 18.79
N ILE A 111 -8.23 11.81 19.75
CA ILE A 111 -9.28 10.81 19.48
C ILE A 111 -10.31 11.40 18.52
N PHE A 112 -10.79 12.61 18.80
CA PHE A 112 -11.76 13.29 17.94
C PHE A 112 -11.20 13.55 16.53
N ASN A 113 -9.98 14.10 16.43
CA ASN A 113 -9.32 14.37 15.15
C ASN A 113 -9.13 13.08 14.32
N LEU A 114 -8.68 12.00 14.96
CA LEU A 114 -8.46 10.69 14.33
C LEU A 114 -9.76 9.94 14.01
N THR A 115 -10.87 10.22 14.70
CA THR A 115 -12.18 9.68 14.31
C THR A 115 -12.73 10.43 13.10
N ILE A 116 -12.69 11.78 13.12
CA ILE A 116 -13.21 12.59 12.02
C ILE A 116 -12.42 12.35 10.74
N ILE A 117 -11.09 12.19 10.81
CA ILE A 117 -10.28 11.95 9.61
C ILE A 117 -10.70 10.68 8.86
N LEU A 118 -11.33 9.70 9.52
CA LEU A 118 -11.90 8.53 8.85
C LEU A 118 -13.37 8.75 8.48
N CYS A 119 -14.18 9.30 9.38
CA CYS A 119 -15.61 9.44 9.14
C CYS A 119 -15.97 10.53 8.11
N PHE A 120 -15.26 11.67 8.11
CA PHE A 120 -15.52 12.81 7.23
C PHE A 120 -15.40 12.45 5.74
N PRO A 121 -14.26 11.95 5.22
CA PRO A 121 -14.15 11.65 3.80
C PRO A 121 -15.08 10.52 3.38
N MET A 122 -15.37 9.55 4.27
CA MET A 122 -16.35 8.49 4.03
C MET A 122 -17.74 9.05 3.78
N VAL A 123 -18.23 9.94 4.64
CA VAL A 123 -19.55 10.57 4.49
C VAL A 123 -19.62 11.40 3.21
N VAL A 124 -18.55 12.16 2.91
CA VAL A 124 -18.47 12.97 1.69
C VAL A 124 -18.54 12.08 0.44
N VAL A 125 -17.75 11.00 0.38
CA VAL A 125 -17.74 10.07 -0.77
C VAL A 125 -19.11 9.39 -0.99
N LEU A 126 -19.80 9.04 0.11
CA LEU A 126 -21.12 8.39 0.04
C LEU A 126 -22.25 9.36 -0.34
N LYS A 127 -22.16 10.63 0.08
CA LYS A 127 -23.23 11.62 -0.09
C LYS A 127 -23.09 12.44 -1.37
N LEU A 128 -21.89 12.66 -1.88
CA LEU A 128 -21.68 13.43 -3.11
C LEU A 128 -21.70 12.51 -4.34
N PRO A 129 -22.74 12.54 -5.18
CA PRO A 129 -22.82 11.70 -6.37
C PRO A 129 -21.76 12.06 -7.43
N SER A 130 -21.26 13.30 -7.45
CA SER A 130 -20.25 13.77 -8.41
C SER A 130 -18.85 13.18 -8.23
N ILE A 131 -18.58 12.50 -7.11
CA ILE A 131 -17.26 11.89 -6.89
C ILE A 131 -17.14 10.58 -7.67
N THR A 132 -16.08 10.46 -8.47
CA THR A 132 -15.80 9.21 -9.18
C THR A 132 -15.28 8.14 -8.20
N PRO A 133 -15.51 6.84 -8.44
CA PRO A 133 -15.02 5.78 -7.56
C PRO A 133 -13.49 5.79 -7.41
N VAL A 134 -12.76 6.04 -8.51
CA VAL A 134 -11.29 6.15 -8.48
C VAL A 134 -10.84 7.35 -7.65
N GLY A 135 -11.50 8.52 -7.82
CA GLY A 135 -11.22 9.71 -7.02
C GLY A 135 -11.55 9.51 -5.53
N GLY A 136 -12.65 8.83 -5.24
CA GLY A 136 -13.06 8.44 -3.88
C GLY A 136 -12.04 7.49 -3.24
N ALA A 137 -11.63 6.44 -3.93
CA ALA A 137 -10.63 5.49 -3.45
C ALA A 137 -9.28 6.18 -3.18
N PHE A 138 -8.85 7.07 -4.08
CA PHE A 138 -7.64 7.87 -3.90
C PHE A 138 -7.74 8.78 -2.67
N ALA A 139 -8.83 9.52 -2.51
CA ALA A 139 -9.06 10.38 -1.34
C ALA A 139 -9.07 9.57 -0.03
N LEU A 140 -9.85 8.49 0.06
CA LEU A 140 -9.88 7.63 1.25
C LEU A 140 -8.51 7.00 1.55
N GLY A 141 -7.75 6.65 0.53
CA GLY A 141 -6.36 6.19 0.66
C GLY A 141 -5.45 7.24 1.30
N VAL A 142 -5.51 8.49 0.83
CA VAL A 142 -4.76 9.62 1.43
C VAL A 142 -5.15 9.82 2.90
N TYR A 143 -6.45 9.84 3.20
CA TYR A 143 -6.94 10.00 4.57
C TYR A 143 -6.56 8.84 5.49
N THR A 144 -6.53 7.60 4.97
CA THR A 144 -6.05 6.41 5.69
C THR A 144 -4.56 6.51 6.01
N ILE A 145 -3.74 6.87 5.02
CA ILE A 145 -2.30 7.10 5.21
C ILE A 145 -2.08 8.19 6.27
N LEU A 146 -2.84 9.29 6.17
CA LEU A 146 -2.74 10.41 7.10
C LEU A 146 -3.18 10.00 8.52
N PHE A 147 -4.25 9.23 8.67
CA PHE A 147 -4.68 8.65 9.95
C PHE A 147 -3.53 7.86 10.61
N LEU A 148 -2.90 6.94 9.88
CA LEU A 148 -1.79 6.12 10.39
C LEU A 148 -0.59 6.99 10.78
N LYS A 149 -0.23 7.98 9.96
CA LYS A 149 0.85 8.92 10.24
C LYS A 149 0.56 9.77 11.48
N LEU A 150 -0.61 10.38 11.60
CA LEU A 150 -0.98 11.22 12.75
C LEU A 150 -1.11 10.40 14.04
N TYR A 151 -1.56 9.14 13.95
CA TYR A 151 -1.53 8.22 15.07
C TYR A 151 -0.10 7.97 15.56
N SER A 152 0.83 7.71 14.63
CA SER A 152 2.25 7.52 14.97
C SER A 152 2.87 8.80 15.55
N TYR A 153 2.57 9.96 14.96
CA TYR A 153 3.03 11.26 15.43
C TYR A 153 2.62 11.52 16.88
N LYS A 154 1.34 11.31 17.22
CA LYS A 154 0.82 11.40 18.59
C LYS A 154 1.60 10.48 19.54
N ASP A 155 1.71 9.20 19.20
CA ASP A 155 2.30 8.19 20.08
C ASP A 155 3.78 8.49 20.40
N VAL A 156 4.54 8.87 19.38
CA VAL A 156 5.98 9.12 19.51
C VAL A 156 6.24 10.42 20.27
N ASN A 157 5.50 11.50 19.99
CA ASN A 157 5.63 12.74 20.76
C ASN A 157 5.22 12.55 22.21
N ARG A 158 4.13 11.81 22.48
CA ARG A 158 3.73 11.45 23.84
C ARG A 158 4.83 10.68 24.56
N TRP A 159 5.41 9.65 23.93
CA TRP A 159 6.52 8.90 24.50
C TRP A 159 7.73 9.78 24.80
N CYS A 160 8.08 10.71 23.90
CA CYS A 160 9.15 11.67 24.13
C CYS A 160 8.87 12.58 25.32
N ARG A 161 7.65 13.12 25.45
CA ARG A 161 7.26 13.96 26.59
C ARG A 161 7.31 13.19 27.91
N GLU A 162 6.75 11.99 27.96
CA GLU A 162 6.77 11.13 29.17
C GLU A 162 8.21 10.84 29.59
N ARG A 163 9.11 10.57 28.63
CA ARG A 163 10.53 10.33 28.89
C ARG A 163 11.27 11.59 29.36
N THR A 164 10.97 12.76 28.77
CA THR A 164 11.54 14.04 29.23
C THR A 164 11.07 14.39 30.63
N GLN A 165 9.79 14.18 30.96
CA GLN A 165 9.27 14.38 32.31
C GLN A 165 9.88 13.40 33.31
N ALA A 166 10.00 12.12 32.95
CA ALA A 166 10.68 11.12 33.78
C ALA A 166 12.16 11.49 34.02
N LYS A 167 12.85 11.93 32.97
CA LYS A 167 14.23 12.42 33.07
C LYS A 167 14.30 13.68 33.93
N ALA A 168 13.39 14.64 33.78
CA ALA A 168 13.36 15.84 34.63
C ALA A 168 13.13 15.49 36.11
N ARG A 169 12.26 14.51 36.40
CA ARG A 169 12.06 13.98 37.76
C ARG A 169 13.28 13.22 38.30
N SER A 170 14.12 12.63 37.44
CA SER A 170 15.38 12.01 37.87
C SER A 170 16.56 13.00 37.94
N LEU A 171 16.60 14.00 37.06
CA LEU A 171 17.62 15.06 36.98
C LEU A 171 17.35 16.22 37.94
N SER A 172 16.21 16.25 38.66
CA SER A 172 16.11 17.07 39.87
C SER A 172 17.07 16.60 40.99
N ARG A 173 17.96 15.61 40.72
CA ARG A 173 19.15 15.25 41.50
C ARG A 173 20.50 15.60 40.85
N SER A 174 20.58 16.09 39.61
CA SER A 174 21.83 16.62 39.05
C SER A 174 21.60 17.50 37.81
N LEU A 175 22.29 18.63 37.76
CA LEU A 175 21.99 19.76 36.87
C LEU A 175 22.23 19.47 35.38
N SER A 176 21.30 20.01 34.56
CA SER A 176 21.41 20.49 33.17
C SER A 176 22.08 19.64 32.07
N SER A 177 21.32 19.29 31.02
CA SER A 177 21.86 19.33 29.65
C SER A 177 20.80 19.39 28.53
N VAL A 178 21.02 20.39 27.67
CA VAL A 178 20.70 20.56 26.23
C VAL A 178 19.26 20.27 25.77
N SER A 179 18.51 21.36 25.60
CA SER A 179 17.30 21.42 24.79
C SER A 179 17.62 22.16 23.50
N ASN A 180 17.78 21.44 22.39
CA ASN A 180 17.65 22.05 21.07
C ASN A 180 16.16 22.37 20.85
N THR A 181 15.75 23.59 21.19
CA THR A 181 14.43 24.11 20.83
C THR A 181 14.40 24.32 19.32
N MET A 182 13.81 23.39 18.57
CA MET A 182 13.40 23.65 17.19
C MET A 182 12.41 24.82 17.19
N THR A 183 12.55 25.74 16.23
CA THR A 183 11.62 26.87 16.11
C THR A 183 10.25 26.39 15.62
N SER A 184 9.20 27.21 15.75
CA SER A 184 7.85 26.83 15.31
C SER A 184 7.74 26.57 13.80
N ASP A 185 8.57 27.27 13.00
CA ASP A 185 8.60 27.08 11.55
C ASP A 185 9.34 25.80 11.15
N ASP A 186 10.35 25.39 11.92
CA ASP A 186 11.04 24.12 11.72
C ASP A 186 10.11 22.93 11.99
N LEU A 187 9.25 23.02 13.01
CA LEU A 187 8.31 21.95 13.34
C LEU A 187 7.22 21.77 12.27
N ARG A 188 6.70 22.87 11.70
CA ARG A 188 5.74 22.82 10.59
C ARG A 188 6.38 22.18 9.36
N THR A 189 7.59 22.60 9.02
CA THR A 189 8.35 22.06 7.89
C THR A 189 8.65 20.58 8.07
N TYR A 190 9.04 20.16 9.29
CA TYR A 190 9.30 18.77 9.61
C TYR A 190 8.03 17.90 9.58
N MET A 191 6.89 18.43 10.04
CA MET A 191 5.60 17.76 9.94
C MET A 191 5.24 17.48 8.48
N TYR A 192 5.29 18.49 7.61
CA TYR A 192 4.99 18.30 6.19
C TYR A 192 5.98 17.37 5.51
N TYR A 193 7.26 17.43 5.87
CA TYR A 193 8.23 16.45 5.44
C TYR A 193 7.80 15.02 5.80
N PHE A 194 7.40 14.77 7.05
CA PHE A 194 6.91 13.47 7.49
C PHE A 194 5.63 13.05 6.75
N VAL A 195 4.68 13.98 6.54
CA VAL A 195 3.44 13.70 5.82
C VAL A 195 3.72 13.16 4.42
N PHE A 196 4.67 13.75 3.70
CA PHE A 196 5.04 13.29 2.35
C PHE A 196 6.06 12.15 2.33
N ALA A 197 6.84 11.94 3.40
CA ALA A 197 7.83 10.86 3.45
C ALA A 197 7.15 9.49 3.28
N PRO A 198 7.76 8.53 2.53
CA PRO A 198 7.16 7.23 2.24
C PRO A 198 7.30 6.24 3.40
N THR A 199 6.94 6.67 4.61
CA THR A 199 6.90 5.89 5.85
C THR A 199 5.68 6.26 6.68
N LEU A 200 5.16 5.33 7.47
CA LEU A 200 4.02 5.54 8.36
C LEU A 200 4.44 5.76 9.82
N CYS A 201 5.68 5.44 10.16
CA CYS A 201 6.23 5.59 11.51
C CYS A 201 6.92 6.95 11.63
N TYR A 202 6.42 7.80 12.52
CA TYR A 202 7.06 9.07 12.85
C TYR A 202 8.34 8.83 13.66
N GLU A 203 9.40 9.55 13.30
CA GLU A 203 10.66 9.56 14.03
C GLU A 203 11.18 10.99 14.13
N LEU A 204 11.93 11.27 15.19
CA LEU A 204 12.48 12.60 15.46
C LEU A 204 13.50 13.03 14.42
N ASN A 205 14.25 12.08 13.85
CA ASN A 205 15.24 12.32 12.82
C ASN A 205 15.20 11.19 11.79
N PHE A 206 14.78 11.50 10.57
CA PHE A 206 14.82 10.54 9.47
C PHE A 206 16.19 10.50 8.79
N PRO A 207 16.68 9.32 8.36
CA PRO A 207 17.89 9.23 7.57
C PRO A 207 17.71 9.97 6.24
N ARG A 208 18.73 10.73 5.82
CA ARG A 208 18.71 11.56 4.62
C ARG A 208 19.77 11.14 3.61
N SER A 209 19.42 11.17 2.33
CA SER A 209 20.38 11.07 1.23
C SER A 209 21.09 12.41 1.03
N GLU A 210 22.36 12.39 0.63
CA GLU A 210 23.18 13.59 0.43
C GLU A 210 22.65 14.48 -0.71
N SER A 211 22.30 13.86 -1.84
CA SER A 211 21.87 14.55 -3.07
C SER A 211 20.75 13.79 -3.78
N ILE A 212 20.09 14.49 -4.72
CA ILE A 212 19.07 13.92 -5.60
C ILE A 212 19.75 13.41 -6.87
N ARG A 213 19.63 12.11 -7.12
CA ARG A 213 20.18 11.43 -8.29
C ARG A 213 19.18 11.51 -9.45
N MET A 214 19.30 12.53 -10.29
CA MET A 214 18.36 12.78 -11.38
C MET A 214 18.18 11.60 -12.34
N GLY A 215 19.25 10.89 -12.69
CA GLY A 215 19.15 9.69 -13.55
C GLY A 215 18.36 8.54 -12.92
N PHE A 216 18.41 8.39 -11.58
CA PHE A 216 17.56 7.44 -10.86
C PHE A 216 16.11 7.93 -10.86
N LEU A 217 15.88 9.22 -10.57
CA LEU A 217 14.55 9.82 -10.53
C LEU A 217 13.82 9.71 -11.87
N LEU A 218 14.48 10.07 -12.98
CA LEU A 218 13.93 9.97 -14.33
C LEU A 218 13.60 8.52 -14.73
N ARG A 219 14.44 7.56 -14.32
CA ARG A 219 14.17 6.13 -14.53
C ARG A 219 12.92 5.69 -13.80
N ARG A 220 12.74 6.10 -12.54
CA ARG A 220 11.53 5.80 -11.76
C ARG A 220 10.29 6.42 -12.39
N LEU A 221 10.39 7.66 -12.86
CA LEU A 221 9.29 8.34 -13.56
C LEU A 221 8.89 7.61 -14.85
N PHE A 222 9.86 7.20 -15.67
CA PHE A 222 9.60 6.42 -16.88
C PHE A 222 8.91 5.09 -16.55
N GLU A 223 9.40 4.35 -15.55
CA GLU A 223 8.77 3.11 -15.10
C GLU A 223 7.32 3.35 -14.65
N MET A 224 7.05 4.43 -13.91
CA MET A 224 5.71 4.75 -13.45
C MET A 224 4.74 4.91 -14.62
N THR A 225 5.10 5.71 -15.63
CA THR A 225 4.28 5.91 -16.84
C THR A 225 4.12 4.62 -17.64
N TYR A 226 5.20 3.86 -17.79
CA TYR A 226 5.20 2.59 -18.51
C TYR A 226 4.27 1.55 -17.85
N PHE A 227 4.39 1.33 -16.53
CA PHE A 227 3.55 0.35 -15.83
C PHE A 227 2.09 0.76 -15.75
N ILE A 228 1.76 2.05 -15.64
CA ILE A 228 0.36 2.51 -15.75
C ILE A 228 -0.21 2.13 -17.12
N SER A 229 0.53 2.40 -18.20
CA SER A 229 0.11 2.00 -19.55
C SER A 229 -0.12 0.49 -19.64
N ASN A 230 0.75 -0.33 -19.02
CA ASN A 230 0.58 -1.79 -19.02
C ASN A 230 -0.69 -2.22 -18.27
N VAL A 231 -0.98 -1.62 -17.10
CA VAL A 231 -2.22 -1.90 -16.35
C VAL A 231 -3.44 -1.56 -17.22
N LEU A 232 -3.45 -0.41 -17.88
CA LEU A 232 -4.55 -0.01 -18.77
C LEU A 232 -4.71 -1.00 -19.93
N SER A 233 -3.61 -1.44 -20.55
CA SER A 233 -3.65 -2.45 -21.61
C SER A 233 -4.25 -3.77 -21.14
N VAL A 234 -3.85 -4.28 -19.96
CA VAL A 234 -4.41 -5.53 -19.41
C VAL A 234 -5.90 -5.35 -19.08
N VAL A 235 -6.30 -4.22 -18.50
CA VAL A 235 -7.71 -3.96 -18.19
C VAL A 235 -8.55 -3.91 -19.48
N PHE A 236 -8.19 -3.05 -20.43
CA PHE A 236 -9.02 -2.80 -21.61
C PHE A 236 -8.96 -3.92 -22.65
N GLN A 237 -7.81 -4.56 -22.85
CA GLN A 237 -7.66 -5.58 -23.89
C GLN A 237 -7.95 -7.00 -23.40
N TRP A 238 -7.77 -7.28 -22.11
CA TRP A 238 -7.98 -8.63 -21.57
C TRP A 238 -9.19 -8.69 -20.64
N MET A 239 -9.26 -7.86 -19.59
CA MET A 239 -10.33 -8.00 -18.60
C MET A 239 -11.69 -7.55 -19.12
N VAL A 240 -11.79 -6.37 -19.72
CA VAL A 240 -13.06 -5.80 -20.19
C VAL A 240 -13.78 -6.72 -21.18
N PRO A 241 -13.12 -7.30 -22.21
CA PRO A 241 -13.80 -8.25 -23.11
C PRO A 241 -14.33 -9.50 -22.40
N VAL A 242 -13.59 -10.02 -21.42
CA VAL A 242 -14.03 -11.19 -20.63
C VAL A 242 -15.23 -10.84 -19.77
N ILE A 243 -15.25 -9.66 -19.15
CA ILE A 243 -16.39 -9.18 -18.35
C ILE A 243 -17.63 -8.97 -19.25
N ARG A 244 -17.44 -8.31 -20.40
CA ARG A 244 -18.52 -8.05 -21.38
C ARG A 244 -19.12 -9.31 -21.99
N SER A 245 -18.33 -10.38 -22.12
CA SER A 245 -18.78 -11.65 -22.73
C SER A 245 -19.97 -12.30 -22.01
N SER A 246 -20.26 -11.92 -20.76
CA SER A 246 -21.55 -12.23 -20.14
C SER A 246 -21.82 -11.25 -19.00
N MET A 247 -22.65 -10.26 -19.29
CA MET A 247 -23.07 -9.22 -18.35
C MET A 247 -24.13 -9.77 -17.40
N LYS A 248 -23.68 -10.48 -16.36
CA LYS A 248 -24.53 -10.79 -15.20
C LYS A 248 -23.73 -10.49 -13.94
N PRO A 249 -24.30 -9.71 -12.99
CA PRO A 249 -23.66 -9.50 -11.69
C PRO A 249 -23.37 -10.84 -11.02
N LEU A 250 -22.21 -10.99 -10.36
CA LEU A 250 -21.80 -12.25 -9.73
C LEU A 250 -22.81 -12.73 -8.69
N GLN A 251 -23.52 -11.79 -8.05
CA GLN A 251 -24.55 -12.08 -7.06
C GLN A 251 -25.73 -12.89 -7.63
N GLU A 252 -26.02 -12.75 -8.94
CA GLU A 252 -27.14 -13.42 -9.60
C GLU A 252 -26.71 -14.69 -10.36
N MET A 253 -25.43 -15.01 -10.32
CA MET A 253 -24.86 -16.17 -11.03
C MET A 253 -24.86 -17.42 -10.15
N ASP A 254 -25.10 -18.58 -10.78
CA ASP A 254 -24.86 -19.88 -10.15
C ASP A 254 -23.39 -20.01 -9.73
N TYR A 255 -23.14 -20.66 -8.59
CA TYR A 255 -21.79 -20.82 -8.04
C TYR A 255 -20.78 -21.43 -9.03
N SER A 256 -21.20 -22.40 -9.86
CA SER A 256 -20.34 -23.03 -10.87
C SER A 256 -19.87 -22.03 -11.94
N ARG A 257 -20.79 -21.22 -12.47
CA ARG A 257 -20.51 -20.17 -13.46
C ARG A 257 -19.68 -19.04 -12.87
N MET A 258 -19.96 -18.68 -11.62
CA MET A 258 -19.17 -17.70 -10.87
C MET A 258 -17.71 -18.17 -10.76
N THR A 259 -17.47 -19.42 -10.34
CA THR A 259 -16.11 -19.98 -10.21
C THR A 259 -15.38 -20.04 -11.55
N GLU A 260 -16.03 -20.50 -12.63
CA GLU A 260 -15.43 -20.51 -13.97
C GLU A 260 -14.97 -19.09 -14.39
N ARG A 261 -15.83 -18.08 -14.17
CA ARG A 261 -15.51 -16.69 -14.51
C ARG A 261 -14.36 -16.14 -13.67
N LEU A 262 -14.40 -16.35 -12.36
CA LEU A 262 -13.35 -15.88 -11.46
C LEU A 262 -12.00 -16.51 -11.84
N LEU A 263 -11.97 -17.78 -12.25
CA LEU A 263 -10.75 -18.43 -12.73
C LEU A 263 -10.23 -17.81 -14.03
N ARG A 264 -11.11 -17.48 -15.00
CA ARG A 264 -10.71 -16.78 -16.24
C ARG A 264 -10.11 -15.41 -15.96
N LEU A 265 -10.63 -14.70 -14.96
CA LEU A 265 -10.16 -13.36 -14.57
C LEU A 265 -9.01 -13.39 -13.54
N ALA A 266 -8.74 -14.52 -12.88
CA ALA A 266 -7.74 -14.62 -11.82
C ALA A 266 -6.33 -14.29 -12.32
N VAL A 267 -5.96 -14.78 -13.51
CA VAL A 267 -4.64 -14.53 -14.11
C VAL A 267 -4.42 -13.06 -14.47
N PRO A 268 -5.27 -12.38 -15.27
CA PRO A 268 -5.09 -10.97 -15.57
C PRO A 268 -5.18 -10.09 -14.31
N ASN A 269 -6.06 -10.44 -13.35
CA ASN A 269 -6.14 -9.75 -12.07
C ASN A 269 -4.81 -9.87 -11.31
N HIS A 270 -4.27 -11.07 -11.15
CA HIS A 270 -3.00 -11.28 -10.46
C HIS A 270 -1.86 -10.53 -11.14
N LEU A 271 -1.82 -10.52 -12.48
CA LEU A 271 -0.83 -9.75 -13.24
C LEU A 271 -0.91 -8.25 -12.95
N ILE A 272 -2.12 -7.68 -12.91
CA ILE A 272 -2.32 -6.27 -12.51
C ILE A 272 -1.82 -6.03 -11.09
N TRP A 273 -2.08 -6.93 -10.14
CA TRP A 273 -1.60 -6.78 -8.76
C TRP A 273 -0.08 -6.84 -8.65
N LEU A 274 0.60 -7.67 -9.44
CA LEU A 274 2.06 -7.69 -9.51
C LEU A 274 2.65 -6.41 -10.12
N ILE A 275 2.03 -5.91 -11.20
CA ILE A 275 2.42 -4.65 -11.82
C ILE A 275 2.18 -3.49 -10.85
N PHE A 276 1.02 -3.45 -10.21
CA PHE A 276 0.66 -2.46 -9.20
C PHE A 276 1.63 -2.47 -8.03
N PHE A 277 2.01 -3.66 -7.54
CA PHE A 277 3.01 -3.79 -6.50
C PHE A 277 4.33 -3.13 -6.89
N TYR A 278 4.87 -3.45 -8.07
CA TYR A 278 6.13 -2.86 -8.54
C TYR A 278 5.98 -1.35 -8.78
N TRP A 279 4.92 -0.93 -9.46
CA TRP A 279 4.63 0.46 -9.76
C TRP A 279 4.53 1.32 -8.49
N PHE A 280 3.81 0.85 -7.46
CA PHE A 280 3.58 1.60 -6.24
C PHE A 280 4.76 1.48 -5.26
N PHE A 281 5.06 0.27 -4.79
CA PHE A 281 6.04 0.06 -3.71
C PHE A 281 7.49 0.20 -4.18
N HIS A 282 7.79 -0.11 -5.44
CA HIS A 282 9.13 0.07 -5.98
C HIS A 282 9.26 1.44 -6.64
N SER A 283 8.57 1.70 -7.76
CA SER A 283 8.85 2.89 -8.56
C SER A 283 8.36 4.18 -7.89
N SER A 284 7.09 4.24 -7.47
CA SER A 284 6.47 5.45 -6.90
C SER A 284 7.07 5.82 -5.53
N MET A 285 7.20 4.86 -4.62
CA MET A 285 7.80 5.14 -3.30
C MET A 285 9.28 5.53 -3.39
N ASN A 286 10.07 4.91 -4.29
CA ASN A 286 11.45 5.35 -4.51
C ASN A 286 11.55 6.71 -5.18
N PHE A 287 10.62 7.05 -6.07
CA PHE A 287 10.53 8.39 -6.67
C PHE A 287 10.30 9.45 -5.58
N VAL A 288 9.30 9.24 -4.73
CA VAL A 288 9.01 10.14 -3.59
C VAL A 288 10.18 10.19 -2.61
N ALA A 289 10.78 9.05 -2.29
CA ALA A 289 11.95 8.99 -1.41
C ALA A 289 13.14 9.78 -1.97
N GLU A 290 13.44 9.65 -3.27
CA GLU A 290 14.52 10.38 -3.91
C GLU A 290 14.24 11.89 -3.91
N LEU A 291 13.03 12.31 -4.28
CA LEU A 291 12.61 13.71 -4.31
C LEU A 291 12.73 14.37 -2.93
N LEU A 292 12.36 13.64 -1.87
CA LEU A 292 12.43 14.09 -0.49
C LEU A 292 13.80 13.88 0.18
N ARG A 293 14.76 13.27 -0.52
CA ARG A 293 16.04 12.80 0.04
C ARG A 293 15.86 11.90 1.27
N PHE A 294 14.83 11.06 1.26
CA PHE A 294 14.58 10.06 2.29
C PHE A 294 15.51 8.85 2.07
N GLY A 295 16.30 8.52 3.11
CA GLY A 295 17.34 7.50 3.04
C GLY A 295 16.85 6.07 3.30
N ASP A 296 15.78 5.89 4.07
CA ASP A 296 15.20 4.57 4.32
C ASP A 296 14.33 4.15 3.13
N ARG A 297 14.82 3.18 2.35
CA ARG A 297 14.14 2.71 1.12
C ARG A 297 13.70 1.26 1.20
N GLU A 298 13.63 0.74 2.42
CA GLU A 298 13.18 -0.62 2.71
C GLU A 298 11.66 -0.66 2.77
N PHE A 299 11.02 -0.64 1.60
CA PHE A 299 9.55 -0.64 1.48
C PHE A 299 8.94 -2.05 1.46
N TYR A 300 9.73 -3.05 1.05
CA TYR A 300 9.36 -4.45 0.92
C TYR A 300 10.61 -5.35 1.03
N HIS A 301 10.40 -6.60 1.44
CA HIS A 301 11.40 -7.68 1.45
C HIS A 301 11.08 -8.71 0.37
N ASP A 302 11.78 -9.85 0.36
CA ASP A 302 11.66 -10.93 -0.63
C ASP A 302 10.40 -11.79 -0.45
N TRP A 303 9.24 -11.15 -0.38
CA TRP A 303 7.95 -11.80 -0.15
C TRP A 303 7.58 -12.83 -1.23
N TRP A 304 8.18 -12.79 -2.42
CA TRP A 304 8.00 -13.81 -3.46
C TRP A 304 8.59 -15.18 -3.06
N ASN A 305 9.55 -15.20 -2.13
CA ASN A 305 10.16 -16.41 -1.57
C ASN A 305 9.45 -16.91 -0.29
N SER A 306 8.29 -16.33 0.06
CA SER A 306 7.59 -16.67 1.30
C SER A 306 7.19 -18.14 1.33
N GLU A 307 7.67 -18.91 2.31
CA GLU A 307 7.20 -20.29 2.55
C GLU A 307 5.91 -20.35 3.38
N THR A 308 5.57 -19.27 4.09
CA THR A 308 4.37 -19.18 4.92
C THR A 308 3.60 -17.90 4.64
N ILE A 309 2.28 -17.96 4.78
CA ILE A 309 1.39 -16.80 4.64
C ILE A 309 1.77 -15.69 5.64
N THR A 310 2.17 -16.06 6.85
CA THR A 310 2.63 -15.11 7.87
C THR A 310 3.87 -14.35 7.42
N TYR A 311 4.87 -15.02 6.83
CA TYR A 311 6.06 -14.36 6.30
C TYR A 311 5.68 -13.40 5.17
N PHE A 312 4.79 -13.79 4.25
CA PHE A 312 4.31 -12.91 3.20
C PHE A 312 3.73 -11.59 3.75
N TRP A 313 2.78 -11.69 4.71
CA TRP A 313 2.10 -10.51 5.27
C TRP A 313 3.03 -9.56 6.04
N GLN A 314 4.19 -10.05 6.50
CA GLN A 314 5.19 -9.24 7.18
C GLN A 314 6.15 -8.54 6.22
N ASN A 315 6.27 -9.03 4.98
CA ASN A 315 7.35 -8.67 4.08
C ASN A 315 6.92 -7.91 2.82
N TRP A 316 5.63 -7.94 2.44
CA TRP A 316 5.17 -7.26 1.22
C TRP A 316 5.08 -5.74 1.36
N ASN A 317 4.63 -5.22 2.51
CA ASN A 317 4.42 -3.80 2.78
C ASN A 317 5.00 -3.45 4.15
N ILE A 318 6.29 -3.14 4.16
CA ILE A 318 7.06 -2.86 5.37
C ILE A 318 6.59 -1.62 6.12
N PRO A 319 6.22 -0.50 5.46
CA PRO A 319 5.68 0.66 6.18
C PRO A 319 4.47 0.32 7.05
N VAL A 320 3.49 -0.41 6.50
CA VAL A 320 2.29 -0.83 7.24
C VAL A 320 2.66 -1.88 8.29
N HIS A 321 3.50 -2.86 7.95
CA HIS A 321 3.95 -3.87 8.91
C HIS A 321 4.66 -3.26 10.12
N LYS A 322 5.65 -2.38 9.91
CA LYS A 322 6.37 -1.66 10.98
C LYS A 322 5.41 -0.83 11.83
N TRP A 323 4.42 -0.18 11.21
CA TRP A 323 3.40 0.59 11.93
C TRP A 323 2.53 -0.31 12.82
N CYS A 324 1.96 -1.38 12.26
CA CYS A 324 1.14 -2.35 13.01
C CYS A 324 1.94 -2.96 14.15
N LEU A 325 3.21 -3.31 13.92
CA LEU A 325 4.07 -3.88 14.94
C LEU A 325 4.32 -2.89 16.09
N ARG A 326 4.65 -1.64 15.78
CA ARG A 326 5.06 -0.60 16.75
C ARG A 326 3.89 -0.01 17.52
N HIS A 327 2.80 0.32 16.84
CA HIS A 327 1.70 1.14 17.37
C HIS A 327 0.45 0.35 17.75
N PHE A 328 0.35 -0.91 17.31
CA PHE A 328 -0.83 -1.73 17.55
C PHE A 328 -0.49 -3.03 18.30
N TYR A 329 0.33 -3.88 17.69
CA TYR A 329 0.68 -5.21 18.22
C TYR A 329 1.51 -5.15 19.51
N LYS A 330 2.66 -4.47 19.53
CA LYS A 330 3.49 -4.37 20.74
C LYS A 330 2.75 -3.71 21.92
N PRO A 331 1.98 -2.63 21.74
CA PRO A 331 1.15 -2.07 22.81
C PRO A 331 0.09 -3.05 23.35
N LEU A 332 -0.58 -3.83 22.51
CA LEU A 332 -1.52 -4.86 22.95
C LEU A 332 -0.83 -5.93 23.82
N LEU A 333 0.33 -6.43 23.37
CA LEU A 333 1.12 -7.38 24.14
C LEU A 333 1.56 -6.81 25.50
N ARG A 334 2.02 -5.55 25.53
CA ARG A 334 2.42 -4.88 26.78
C ARG A 334 1.25 -4.71 27.77
N ARG A 335 0.02 -4.67 27.27
CA ARG A 335 -1.21 -4.63 28.10
C ARG A 335 -1.67 -6.02 28.56
N GLY A 336 -0.94 -7.09 28.24
CA GLY A 336 -1.23 -8.46 28.68
C GLY A 336 -2.06 -9.29 27.68
N ALA A 337 -2.32 -8.79 26.47
CA ALA A 337 -3.02 -9.59 25.46
C ALA A 337 -2.15 -10.75 24.98
N GLY A 338 -2.75 -11.93 24.73
CA GLY A 338 -2.06 -13.08 24.15
C GLY A 338 -1.58 -12.83 22.71
N LYS A 339 -0.60 -13.61 22.25
CA LYS A 339 -0.04 -13.50 20.88
C LYS A 339 -1.12 -13.71 19.80
N LEU A 340 -1.93 -14.76 19.92
CA LEU A 340 -2.98 -15.08 18.96
C LEU A 340 -4.05 -13.99 18.89
N LEU A 341 -4.49 -13.49 20.05
CA LEU A 341 -5.44 -12.37 20.13
C LEU A 341 -4.87 -11.12 19.47
N SER A 342 -3.61 -10.78 19.76
CA SER A 342 -2.95 -9.61 19.19
C SER A 342 -2.76 -9.73 17.67
N GLN A 343 -2.42 -10.93 17.16
CA GLN A 343 -2.34 -11.19 15.72
C GLN A 343 -3.72 -11.07 15.06
N SER A 344 -4.75 -11.70 15.65
CA SER A 344 -6.13 -11.64 15.14
C SER A 344 -6.65 -10.20 15.12
N ALA A 345 -6.34 -9.40 16.13
CA ALA A 345 -6.70 -7.99 16.18
C ALA A 345 -6.03 -7.16 15.07
N VAL A 346 -4.76 -7.44 14.72
CA VAL A 346 -4.08 -6.80 13.59
C VAL A 346 -4.75 -7.17 12.27
N PHE A 347 -5.12 -8.44 12.08
CA PHE A 347 -5.85 -8.89 10.88
C PHE A 347 -7.23 -8.24 10.78
N PHE A 348 -7.97 -8.16 11.88
CA PHE A 348 -9.27 -7.48 11.93
C PHE A 348 -9.14 -6.00 11.58
N PHE A 349 -8.16 -5.30 12.16
CA PHE A 349 -7.86 -3.91 11.84
C PHE A 349 -7.51 -3.72 10.35
N SER A 350 -6.71 -4.63 9.79
CA SER A 350 -6.41 -4.63 8.36
C SER A 350 -7.65 -4.89 7.50
N ALA A 351 -8.50 -5.86 7.89
CA ALA A 351 -9.74 -6.20 7.20
C ALA A 351 -10.71 -5.01 7.14
N PHE A 352 -10.81 -4.24 8.23
CA PHE A 352 -11.58 -2.98 8.26
C PHE A 352 -11.10 -2.01 7.17
N PHE A 353 -9.80 -1.76 7.04
CA PHE A 353 -9.29 -0.83 6.04
C PHE A 353 -9.43 -1.35 4.60
N HIS A 354 -9.29 -2.66 4.38
CA HIS A 354 -9.54 -3.24 3.05
C HIS A 354 -11.00 -3.07 2.63
N GLU A 355 -11.94 -3.37 3.53
CA GLU A 355 -13.36 -3.15 3.27
C GLU A 355 -13.66 -1.65 3.08
N TYR A 356 -13.13 -0.78 3.94
CA TYR A 356 -13.31 0.67 3.87
C TYR A 356 -12.84 1.25 2.53
N LEU A 357 -11.64 0.86 2.06
CA LEU A 357 -11.05 1.40 0.83
C LEU A 357 -11.70 0.89 -0.45
N VAL A 358 -12.34 -0.29 -0.43
CA VAL A 358 -12.99 -0.89 -1.60
C VAL A 358 -14.48 -0.58 -1.64
N SER A 359 -15.17 -0.77 -0.51
CA SER A 359 -16.63 -0.72 -0.43
C SER A 359 -17.20 0.69 -0.46
N VAL A 360 -16.53 1.66 0.19
CA VAL A 360 -17.02 3.04 0.29
C VAL A 360 -16.99 3.75 -1.07
N PRO A 361 -15.90 3.73 -1.87
CA PRO A 361 -15.89 4.38 -3.18
C PRO A 361 -16.85 3.75 -4.18
N LEU A 362 -17.06 2.44 -4.10
CA LEU A 362 -17.98 1.70 -4.97
C LEU A 362 -19.42 1.73 -4.47
N ARG A 363 -19.66 2.19 -3.23
CA ARG A 363 -20.96 2.22 -2.55
C ARG A 363 -21.61 0.83 -2.39
N MET A 364 -20.79 -0.20 -2.24
CA MET A 364 -21.22 -1.60 -2.15
C MET A 364 -20.72 -2.19 -0.83
N PHE A 365 -21.61 -2.54 0.10
CA PHE A 365 -21.25 -3.05 1.44
C PHE A 365 -21.51 -4.55 1.57
N ARG A 366 -20.73 -5.36 0.87
CA ARG A 366 -20.92 -6.82 0.79
C ARG A 366 -20.04 -7.63 1.74
N LEU A 367 -19.06 -7.00 2.40
CA LEU A 367 -18.11 -7.63 3.32
C LEU A 367 -17.24 -8.74 2.71
N TRP A 368 -17.12 -8.82 1.38
CA TRP A 368 -16.28 -9.84 0.73
C TRP A 368 -14.79 -9.61 1.00
N ALA A 369 -14.33 -8.36 0.98
CA ALA A 369 -12.93 -8.04 1.23
C ALA A 369 -12.58 -8.27 2.70
N PHE A 370 -13.50 -7.93 3.61
CA PHE A 370 -13.38 -8.24 5.04
C PHE A 370 -13.26 -9.75 5.28
N MET A 371 -14.20 -10.55 4.73
CA MET A 371 -14.21 -12.00 4.90
C MET A 371 -12.99 -12.66 4.27
N GLY A 372 -12.53 -12.17 3.11
CA GLY A 372 -11.29 -12.62 2.47
C GLY A 372 -10.07 -12.44 3.38
N MET A 373 -9.94 -11.29 4.05
CA MET A 373 -8.86 -11.05 5.01
C MET A 373 -8.97 -11.94 6.25
N MET A 374 -10.18 -12.16 6.77
CA MET A 374 -10.36 -13.03 7.94
C MET A 374 -10.10 -14.51 7.61
N ALA A 375 -10.41 -14.95 6.39
CA ALA A 375 -10.11 -16.29 5.91
C ALA A 375 -8.60 -16.58 5.76
N GLN A 376 -7.76 -15.54 5.71
CA GLN A 376 -6.30 -15.71 5.70
C GLN A 376 -5.76 -16.28 7.02
N LEU A 377 -6.44 -16.08 8.16
CA LEU A 377 -6.02 -16.63 9.46
C LEU A 377 -6.04 -18.17 9.49
N PRO A 378 -7.16 -18.85 9.20
CA PRO A 378 -7.18 -20.32 9.13
C PRO A 378 -6.30 -20.84 7.99
N LEU A 379 -6.22 -20.15 6.86
CA LEU A 379 -5.32 -20.52 5.76
C LEU A 379 -3.85 -20.46 6.19
N ALA A 380 -3.44 -19.43 6.92
CA ALA A 380 -2.08 -19.29 7.44
C ALA A 380 -1.73 -20.43 8.40
N TRP A 381 -2.66 -20.82 9.28
CA TRP A 381 -2.48 -21.97 10.15
C TRP A 381 -2.34 -23.28 9.35
N PHE A 382 -3.20 -23.48 8.35
CA PHE A 382 -3.16 -24.67 7.49
C PHE A 382 -1.82 -24.79 6.75
N VAL A 383 -1.41 -23.74 6.04
CA VAL A 383 -0.15 -23.73 5.28
C VAL A 383 1.03 -23.98 6.20
N ALA A 384 1.10 -23.30 7.37
CA ALA A 384 2.18 -23.49 8.32
C ALA A 384 2.21 -24.90 8.95
N ARG A 385 1.06 -25.56 9.07
CA ARG A 385 0.95 -26.89 9.70
C ARG A 385 1.28 -28.03 8.75
N PHE A 386 0.91 -27.90 7.47
CA PHE A 386 0.90 -29.01 6.50
C PHE A 386 1.89 -28.84 5.34
N LEU A 387 2.30 -27.61 4.99
CA LEU A 387 3.17 -27.35 3.84
C LEU A 387 4.50 -26.74 4.31
N ARG A 388 5.60 -27.09 3.62
CA ARG A 388 6.96 -26.63 3.94
C ARG A 388 7.78 -26.41 2.68
N GLY A 389 8.79 -25.54 2.74
CA GLY A 389 9.69 -25.28 1.61
C GLY A 389 8.95 -24.80 0.37
N ASN A 390 9.33 -25.35 -0.79
CA ASN A 390 8.77 -24.99 -2.09
C ASN A 390 7.25 -25.20 -2.18
N TYR A 391 6.68 -26.20 -1.49
CA TYR A 391 5.23 -26.42 -1.45
C TYR A 391 4.50 -25.37 -0.63
N GLY A 392 5.12 -24.89 0.46
CA GLY A 392 4.63 -23.75 1.21
C GLY A 392 4.60 -22.49 0.34
N ASN A 393 5.68 -22.25 -0.41
CA ASN A 393 5.75 -21.14 -1.35
C ASN A 393 4.69 -21.22 -2.47
N ALA A 394 4.48 -22.40 -3.06
CA ALA A 394 3.42 -22.62 -4.04
C ALA A 394 2.03 -22.31 -3.45
N ALA A 395 1.76 -22.67 -2.20
CA ALA A 395 0.51 -22.33 -1.54
C ALA A 395 0.35 -20.83 -1.24
N VAL A 396 1.45 -20.12 -0.91
CA VAL A 396 1.42 -18.65 -0.83
C VAL A 396 1.05 -18.06 -2.18
N TRP A 397 1.70 -18.48 -3.27
CA TRP A 397 1.38 -18.01 -4.62
C TRP A 397 -0.07 -18.30 -5.02
N LEU A 398 -0.56 -19.50 -4.74
CA LEU A 398 -1.96 -19.82 -4.98
C LEU A 398 -2.89 -18.89 -4.21
N SER A 399 -2.63 -18.65 -2.92
CA SER A 399 -3.37 -17.68 -2.09
C SER A 399 -3.36 -16.26 -2.67
N LEU A 400 -2.27 -15.82 -3.30
CA LEU A 400 -2.19 -14.50 -3.94
C LEU A 400 -2.95 -14.43 -5.27
N ILE A 401 -3.19 -15.56 -5.93
CA ILE A 401 -3.96 -15.62 -7.18
C ILE A 401 -5.46 -15.71 -6.86
N ILE A 402 -5.85 -16.61 -5.95
CA ILE A 402 -7.27 -16.92 -5.68
C ILE A 402 -7.86 -16.28 -4.43
N GLY A 403 -7.03 -15.71 -3.57
CA GLY A 403 -7.45 -15.17 -2.27
C GLY A 403 -7.91 -13.71 -2.34
N GLN A 404 -7.24 -12.84 -1.58
CA GLN A 404 -7.70 -11.47 -1.36
C GLN A 404 -7.88 -10.64 -2.65
N PRO A 405 -7.00 -10.73 -3.66
CA PRO A 405 -7.19 -10.01 -4.92
C PRO A 405 -8.48 -10.35 -5.65
N ILE A 406 -9.00 -11.57 -5.53
CA ILE A 406 -10.29 -11.95 -6.13
C ILE A 406 -11.44 -11.24 -5.42
N ALA A 407 -11.39 -11.09 -4.09
CA ALA A 407 -12.44 -10.38 -3.37
C ALA A 407 -12.60 -8.94 -3.90
N VAL A 408 -11.49 -8.23 -4.18
CA VAL A 408 -11.51 -6.89 -4.78
C VAL A 408 -12.05 -6.93 -6.22
N LEU A 409 -11.62 -7.91 -7.02
CA LEU A 409 -12.13 -8.12 -8.38
C LEU A 409 -13.65 -8.28 -8.39
N MET A 410 -14.24 -9.01 -7.43
CA MET A 410 -15.69 -9.20 -7.36
C MET A 410 -16.44 -7.88 -7.18
N TYR A 411 -15.92 -6.95 -6.37
CA TYR A 411 -16.51 -5.61 -6.24
C TYR A 411 -16.43 -4.81 -7.53
N VAL A 412 -15.25 -4.77 -8.15
CA VAL A 412 -15.03 -3.98 -9.38
C VAL A 412 -15.85 -4.56 -10.54
N HIS A 413 -15.95 -5.89 -10.64
CA HIS A 413 -16.79 -6.57 -11.62
C HIS A 413 -18.24 -6.16 -11.46
N ASP A 414 -18.82 -6.29 -10.27
CA ASP A 414 -20.24 -5.99 -10.08
C ASP A 414 -20.53 -4.50 -10.19
N TYR A 415 -19.61 -3.64 -9.77
CA TYR A 415 -19.71 -2.20 -10.05
C TYR A 415 -19.76 -1.94 -11.55
N TYR A 416 -18.84 -2.52 -12.33
CA TYR A 416 -18.77 -2.33 -13.78
C TYR A 416 -20.02 -2.85 -14.48
N VAL A 417 -20.49 -4.06 -14.14
CA VAL A 417 -21.70 -4.62 -14.74
C VAL A 417 -22.92 -3.76 -14.43
N THR A 418 -23.11 -3.35 -13.17
CA THR A 418 -24.29 -2.56 -12.76
C THR A 418 -24.33 -1.16 -13.39
N HIS A 419 -23.17 -0.52 -13.62
CA HIS A 419 -23.13 0.86 -14.12
C HIS A 419 -22.88 0.98 -15.62
N CYS A 420 -22.34 -0.07 -16.26
CA CYS A 420 -22.11 -0.08 -17.71
C CYS A 420 -23.18 -0.87 -18.49
N GLU A 421 -24.15 -1.51 -17.84
CA GLU A 421 -25.36 -2.03 -18.50
C GLU A 421 -26.25 -0.91 -19.06
N ASP A 422 -26.22 0.28 -18.43
CA ASP A 422 -27.18 1.37 -18.72
C ASP A 422 -26.64 2.50 -19.62
N ASP A 423 -25.38 2.45 -20.08
CA ASP A 423 -24.78 3.54 -20.88
C ASP A 423 -24.56 3.16 -22.36
N PRO A 424 -25.47 3.52 -23.28
CA PRO A 424 -25.36 3.20 -24.70
C PRO A 424 -24.16 3.87 -25.39
N THR A 425 -23.58 4.94 -24.82
CA THR A 425 -22.44 5.64 -25.44
C THR A 425 -21.10 4.91 -25.29
N ILE A 426 -20.96 4.07 -24.26
CA ILE A 426 -19.75 3.26 -24.01
C ILE A 426 -19.74 1.98 -24.87
N ALA A 427 -20.91 1.56 -25.36
CA ALA A 427 -21.04 0.46 -26.31
C ALA A 427 -20.57 0.85 -27.73
N GLU A 428 -20.65 2.13 -28.10
CA GLU A 428 -20.26 2.63 -29.43
C GLU A 428 -18.86 3.28 -29.49
N ALA A 429 -18.30 3.73 -28.35
CA ALA A 429 -17.03 4.47 -28.30
C ALA A 429 -15.75 3.63 -28.13
N LEU A 430 -15.84 2.30 -28.21
CA LEU A 430 -14.73 1.33 -28.14
C LEU A 430 -14.95 0.23 -29.16
#